data_AF-A0A7C6AGY8-F1
#
_entry.id   AF-A0A7C6AGY8-F1
#
_cell.length_a   1.000
_cell.length_b   1.000
_cell.length_c   1.000
_cell.angle_alpha   90.00
_cell.angle_beta   90.00
_cell.angle_gamma   90.00
#
_symmetry.space_group_name_H-M   'P 1'
#
loop_
_entity.id
_entity.type
_entity.pdbx_description
1 polymer ?
#
loop_
_entity_poly.entity_id
_entity_poly.type
_entity_poly.pdbx_seq_one_letter_code
_entity_poly.pdbx_strand_id
1 'polypeptide(L)'
;MGRALAGYGLGLGLMTLAGLFMSINEPIVHSSSQLDIFIILLRAYTPLLAPISSAFGQPMIGGYPPLGVIPLLLWLAVGYVVGLLLMSPGAAGKATFLTSATIIMLWIGSLFLSAPAWQDQYAWLAAISGLAKDLISRPIDLAFILIVPALLSALTGQILETIRQKPIREEELEERYTLY
;
A
#
# COMPACT_ATOMS: atom_id res chain seq x y z
N MET A 1 -0.27 4.71 -20.32
CA MET A 1 -1.35 4.45 -19.35
C MET A 1 -1.48 2.98 -18.96
N GLY A 2 -1.56 2.03 -19.90
CA GLY A 2 -1.74 0.60 -19.57
C GLY A 2 -0.72 0.00 -18.57
N ARG A 3 0.57 0.35 -18.69
CA ARG A 3 1.61 -0.09 -17.74
C ARG A 3 1.36 0.39 -16.31
N ALA A 4 0.95 1.65 -16.13
CA ALA A 4 0.66 2.19 -14.80
C ALA A 4 -0.57 1.52 -14.17
N LEU A 5 -1.60 1.18 -14.96
CA LEU A 5 -2.77 0.42 -14.49
C LEU A 5 -2.41 -1.01 -14.09
N ALA A 6 -1.54 -1.68 -14.85
CA ALA A 6 -1.06 -3.01 -14.50
C ALA A 6 -0.23 -2.98 -13.20
N GLY A 7 0.66 -2.01 -13.04
CA GLY A 7 1.44 -1.82 -11.81
C GLY A 7 0.56 -1.46 -10.61
N TYR A 8 -0.50 -0.67 -10.82
CA TYR A 8 -1.50 -0.37 -9.79
C TYR A 8 -2.23 -1.63 -9.32
N GLY A 9 -2.73 -2.44 -10.26
CA GLY A 9 -3.43 -3.70 -9.94
C GLY A 9 -2.51 -4.66 -9.18
N LEU A 10 -1.25 -4.77 -9.59
CA LEU A 10 -0.25 -5.57 -8.89
C LEU A 10 0.07 -5.03 -7.50
N GLY A 11 0.31 -3.72 -7.37
CA GLY A 11 0.60 -3.09 -6.09
C GLY A 11 -0.55 -3.28 -5.10
N LEU A 12 -1.79 -3.11 -5.57
CA LEU A 12 -2.98 -3.33 -4.77
C LEU A 12 -3.11 -4.81 -4.35
N GLY A 13 -2.97 -5.74 -5.30
CA GLY A 13 -3.03 -7.18 -5.00
C GLY A 13 -1.97 -7.63 -3.99
N LEU A 14 -0.71 -7.20 -4.15
CA LEU A 14 0.37 -7.52 -3.21
C LEU A 14 0.09 -6.96 -1.82
N MET A 15 -0.39 -5.73 -1.74
CA MET A 15 -0.74 -5.10 -0.46
C MET A 15 -1.92 -5.76 0.22
N THR A 16 -2.98 -6.09 -0.51
CA THR A 16 -4.13 -6.82 0.06
C THR A 16 -3.69 -8.18 0.59
N LEU A 17 -2.87 -8.92 -0.16
CA LEU A 17 -2.33 -10.21 0.30
C LEU A 17 -1.48 -10.04 1.55
N ALA A 18 -0.56 -9.08 1.57
CA ALA A 18 0.28 -8.81 2.73
C ALA A 18 -0.55 -8.45 3.97
N GLY A 19 -1.57 -7.60 3.79
CA GLY A 19 -2.52 -7.25 4.83
C GLY A 19 -3.28 -8.45 5.39
N LEU A 20 -3.76 -9.33 4.50
CA LEU A 20 -4.42 -10.57 4.91
C LEU A 20 -3.48 -11.45 5.71
N PHE A 21 -2.24 -11.67 5.26
CA PHE A 21 -1.26 -12.49 5.97
C PHE A 21 -0.97 -11.98 7.39
N MET A 22 -0.92 -10.66 7.60
CA MET A 22 -0.72 -10.07 8.93
C MET A 22 -1.93 -10.27 9.85
N SER A 23 -3.12 -10.53 9.31
CA SER A 23 -4.39 -10.65 10.03
C SER A 23 -4.79 -12.11 10.36
N ILE A 24 -4.07 -13.12 9.84
CA ILE A 24 -4.44 -14.56 9.94
C ILE A 24 -4.55 -15.09 11.39
N ASN A 25 -3.93 -14.45 12.37
CA ASN A 25 -3.88 -14.96 13.75
C ASN A 25 -5.06 -14.55 14.64
N GLU A 26 -6.07 -13.88 14.10
CA GLU A 26 -7.23 -13.45 14.88
C GLU A 26 -8.40 -14.44 14.81
N PRO A 27 -9.11 -14.70 15.93
CA PRO A 27 -10.35 -15.48 15.90
C PRO A 27 -11.40 -14.78 15.02
N ILE A 28 -11.89 -15.49 14.01
CA ILE A 28 -12.98 -15.04 13.15
C ILE A 28 -14.28 -15.49 13.81
N VAL A 29 -15.03 -14.55 14.39
CA VAL A 29 -16.41 -14.80 14.81
C VAL A 29 -17.28 -14.62 13.58
N HIS A 30 -17.65 -15.73 12.95
CA HIS A 30 -18.47 -15.73 11.74
C HIS A 30 -19.95 -15.51 12.06
N SER A 31 -20.57 -14.50 11.43
CA SER A 31 -21.99 -14.51 11.13
C SER A 31 -22.13 -14.41 9.62
N SER A 32 -22.35 -15.56 8.96
CA SER A 32 -22.30 -15.75 7.51
C SER A 32 -23.09 -14.68 6.70
N SER A 33 -22.46 -13.55 6.40
CA SER A 33 -23.05 -12.45 5.63
C SER A 33 -22.05 -11.91 4.60
N GLN A 34 -22.54 -11.45 3.45
CA GLN A 34 -21.71 -10.84 2.41
C GLN A 34 -20.96 -9.59 2.90
N LEU A 35 -21.38 -8.98 4.01
CA LEU A 35 -20.79 -7.77 4.58
C LEU A 35 -19.53 -8.06 5.40
N ASP A 36 -19.27 -9.33 5.73
CA ASP A 36 -18.06 -9.78 6.42
C ASP A 36 -16.79 -9.47 5.60
N ILE A 37 -16.92 -9.35 4.27
CA ILE A 37 -15.79 -8.99 3.40
C ILE A 37 -15.22 -7.61 3.74
N PHE A 38 -16.06 -6.66 4.17
CA PHE A 38 -15.59 -5.34 4.56
C PHE A 38 -14.89 -5.38 5.92
N ILE A 39 -15.29 -6.26 6.83
CA ILE A 39 -14.54 -6.50 8.07
C ILE A 39 -13.18 -7.12 7.74
N ILE A 40 -13.14 -8.09 6.83
CA ILE A 40 -11.87 -8.72 6.40
C ILE A 40 -10.94 -7.69 5.76
N LEU A 41 -11.44 -6.85 4.85
CA LEU A 41 -10.66 -5.78 4.22
C LEU A 41 -10.20 -4.74 5.24
N LEU A 42 -11.07 -4.36 6.17
CA LEU A 42 -10.72 -3.45 7.25
C LEU A 42 -9.55 -4.01 8.06
N ARG A 43 -9.63 -5.27 8.49
CA ARG A 43 -8.56 -5.94 9.24
C ARG A 43 -7.29 -6.11 8.42
N ALA A 44 -7.39 -6.40 7.13
CA ALA A 44 -6.24 -6.54 6.26
C ALA A 44 -5.48 -5.22 6.09
N TYR A 45 -6.20 -4.09 5.93
CA TYR A 45 -5.56 -2.80 5.68
C TYR A 45 -5.15 -2.04 6.95
N THR A 46 -5.83 -2.24 8.08
CA THR A 46 -5.48 -1.59 9.36
C THR A 46 -3.99 -1.69 9.74
N PRO A 47 -3.33 -2.86 9.68
CA PRO A 47 -1.91 -2.95 10.02
C PRO A 47 -1.00 -2.20 9.05
N LEU A 48 -1.43 -2.03 7.78
CA LEU A 48 -0.68 -1.29 6.78
C LEU A 48 -0.71 0.23 6.99
N LEU A 49 -1.61 0.73 7.84
CA LEU A 49 -1.79 2.17 8.06
C LEU A 49 -0.90 2.76 9.17
N ALA A 50 -0.13 1.94 9.88
CA ALA A 50 0.76 2.38 10.96
C ALA A 50 2.22 1.90 10.79
N PRO A 51 2.85 2.02 9.60
CA PRO A 51 4.17 1.44 9.35
C PRO A 51 5.30 2.01 10.21
N ILE A 52 5.36 3.33 10.36
CA ILE A 52 6.39 4.01 11.15
C ILE A 52 6.09 3.83 12.64
N SER A 53 4.84 4.07 13.04
CA SER A 53 4.42 3.90 14.43
C SER A 53 4.69 2.49 14.97
N SER A 54 4.35 1.47 14.18
CA SER A 54 4.61 0.07 14.52
C SER A 54 6.12 -0.21 14.64
N ALA A 55 6.95 0.37 13.77
CA ALA A 55 8.40 0.24 13.84
C ALA A 55 8.99 0.85 15.13
N PHE A 56 8.37 1.90 15.66
CA PHE A 56 8.73 2.50 16.96
C PHE A 56 8.08 1.81 18.16
N GLY A 57 7.39 0.68 17.98
CA GLY A 57 6.74 -0.06 19.06
C GLY A 57 5.46 0.59 19.58
N GLN A 58 4.90 1.57 18.88
CA GLN A 58 3.60 2.11 19.23
C GLN A 58 2.48 1.14 18.86
N PRO A 59 1.38 1.09 19.63
CA PRO A 59 0.21 0.30 19.26
C PRO A 59 -0.27 0.65 17.84
N MET A 60 -0.79 -0.33 17.11
CA MET A 60 -1.40 -0.08 15.82
C MET A 60 -2.75 0.63 15.98
N ILE A 61 -3.31 1.07 14.86
CA ILE A 61 -4.65 1.67 14.81
C ILE A 61 -5.68 0.66 15.35
N GLY A 62 -6.51 1.06 16.31
CA GLY A 62 -7.45 0.18 16.97
C GLY A 62 -6.90 -0.53 18.22
N GLY A 63 -5.70 -0.18 18.66
CA GLY A 63 -5.12 -0.68 19.92
C GLY A 63 -4.42 -2.04 19.81
N TYR A 64 -4.27 -2.59 18.60
CA TYR A 64 -3.55 -3.84 18.39
C TYR A 64 -2.05 -3.73 18.73
N PRO A 65 -1.40 -4.83 19.12
CA PRO A 65 0.03 -4.82 19.43
C PRO A 65 0.87 -4.42 18.20
N PRO A 66 2.03 -3.78 18.41
CA PRO A 66 2.93 -3.40 17.32
C PRO A 66 3.41 -4.64 16.54
N LEU A 67 3.41 -4.55 15.20
CA LEU A 67 3.98 -5.54 14.29
C LEU A 67 5.47 -5.26 13.98
N GLY A 68 6.10 -4.35 14.73
CA GLY A 68 7.47 -3.91 14.50
C GLY A 68 7.65 -3.30 13.11
N VAL A 69 8.77 -3.63 12.46
CA VAL A 69 9.16 -3.09 11.14
C VAL A 69 8.40 -3.70 9.96
N ILE A 70 7.56 -4.72 10.18
CA ILE A 70 6.94 -5.50 9.11
C ILE A 70 6.12 -4.63 8.14
N PRO A 71 5.17 -3.78 8.60
CA PRO A 71 4.35 -3.02 7.67
C PRO A 71 5.18 -2.00 6.88
N LEU A 72 6.23 -1.45 7.50
CA LEU A 72 7.19 -0.56 6.84
C LEU A 72 7.92 -1.29 5.70
N LEU A 73 8.46 -2.47 5.97
CA LEU A 73 9.17 -3.26 4.97
C LEU A 73 8.27 -3.66 3.80
N LEU A 74 7.00 -3.95 4.05
CA LEU A 74 6.03 -4.28 3.00
C LEU A 74 5.78 -3.10 2.05
N TRP A 75 5.60 -1.89 2.59
CA TRP A 75 5.49 -0.67 1.78
C TRP A 75 6.71 -0.41 0.92
N LEU A 76 7.90 -0.60 1.46
CA LEU A 76 9.14 -0.44 0.70
C LEU A 76 9.30 -1.55 -0.36
N ALA A 77 9.03 -2.80 0.01
CA ALA A 77 9.15 -3.96 -0.89
C ALA A 77 8.19 -3.85 -2.07
N VAL A 78 6.92 -3.52 -1.84
CA VAL A 78 5.95 -3.36 -2.93
C VAL A 78 6.32 -2.17 -3.81
N GLY A 79 6.72 -1.03 -3.23
CA GLY A 79 7.20 0.12 -4.00
C GLY A 79 8.39 -0.25 -4.91
N TYR A 80 9.36 -0.99 -4.36
CA TYR A 80 10.51 -1.48 -5.12
C TYR A 80 10.09 -2.44 -6.25
N VAL A 81 9.25 -3.45 -5.96
CA VAL A 81 8.77 -4.42 -6.95
C VAL A 81 8.01 -3.73 -8.09
N VAL A 82 7.11 -2.79 -7.78
CA VAL A 82 6.38 -2.03 -8.80
C VAL A 82 7.33 -1.19 -9.66
N GLY A 83 8.34 -0.58 -9.04
CA GLY A 83 9.38 0.17 -9.75
C GLY A 83 10.20 -0.70 -10.70
N LEU A 84 10.62 -1.88 -10.24
CA LEU A 84 11.33 -2.87 -11.05
C LEU A 84 10.52 -3.31 -12.26
N LEU A 85 9.23 -3.60 -12.07
CA LEU A 85 8.38 -4.15 -13.13
C LEU A 85 8.02 -3.11 -14.18
N LEU A 86 7.79 -1.87 -13.79
CA LEU A 86 7.36 -0.83 -14.71
C LEU A 86 8.51 -0.19 -15.48
N MET A 87 9.74 -0.22 -14.93
CA MET A 87 10.96 0.34 -15.55
C MET A 87 10.73 1.74 -16.16
N SER A 88 9.93 2.55 -15.47
CA SER A 88 9.54 3.89 -15.90
C SER A 88 9.16 4.68 -14.67
N PRO A 89 9.86 5.78 -14.34
CA PRO A 89 9.67 6.52 -13.11
C PRO A 89 8.26 7.11 -13.02
N GLY A 90 7.77 7.67 -14.13
CA GLY A 90 6.45 8.28 -14.21
C GLY A 90 5.32 7.26 -14.05
N ALA A 91 5.46 6.05 -14.60
CA ALA A 91 4.45 5.00 -14.44
C ALA A 91 4.50 4.38 -13.03
N ALA A 92 5.71 4.10 -12.54
CA ALA A 92 5.99 3.46 -11.25
C ALA A 92 5.50 4.30 -10.06
N GLY A 93 5.87 5.59 -10.03
CA GLY A 93 5.42 6.51 -9.00
C GLY A 93 3.91 6.68 -8.98
N LYS A 94 3.28 6.87 -10.16
CA LYS A 94 1.81 7.01 -10.27
C LYS A 94 1.07 5.75 -9.83
N ALA A 95 1.54 4.57 -10.27
CA ALA A 95 0.94 3.30 -9.90
C ALA A 95 0.96 3.09 -8.38
N THR A 96 2.12 3.30 -7.75
CA THR A 96 2.30 3.09 -6.32
C THR A 96 1.54 4.13 -5.48
N PHE A 97 1.55 5.40 -5.89
CA PHE A 97 0.74 6.44 -5.25
C PHE A 97 -0.75 6.10 -5.32
N LEU A 98 -1.23 5.65 -6.48
CA LEU A 98 -2.63 5.24 -6.65
C LEU A 98 -2.96 4.03 -5.76
N THR A 99 -2.08 3.03 -5.69
CA THR A 99 -2.22 1.90 -4.77
C THR A 99 -2.37 2.37 -3.32
N SER A 100 -1.49 3.25 -2.85
CA SER A 100 -1.55 3.81 -1.48
C SER A 100 -2.87 4.55 -1.22
N ALA A 101 -3.26 5.43 -2.12
CA ALA A 101 -4.51 6.19 -2.00
C ALA A 101 -5.73 5.28 -1.98
N THR A 102 -5.76 4.25 -2.85
CA THR A 102 -6.87 3.30 -2.88
C THR A 102 -6.95 2.46 -1.62
N ILE A 103 -5.83 2.04 -1.03
CA ILE A 103 -5.84 1.29 0.24
C ILE A 103 -6.46 2.13 1.36
N ILE A 104 -6.09 3.41 1.45
CA ILE A 104 -6.69 4.34 2.42
C ILE A 104 -8.19 4.48 2.16
N MET A 105 -8.60 4.70 0.91
CA MET A 105 -10.02 4.81 0.55
C MET A 105 -10.80 3.52 0.85
N LEU A 106 -10.23 2.35 0.57
CA LEU A 106 -10.87 1.07 0.84
C LEU A 106 -10.98 0.80 2.34
N TRP A 107 -9.97 1.19 3.13
CA TRP A 107 -10.04 1.10 4.58
C TRP A 107 -11.14 2.00 5.15
N ILE A 108 -11.19 3.28 4.73
CA ILE A 108 -12.24 4.22 5.12
C ILE A 108 -13.62 3.70 4.68
N GLY A 109 -13.76 3.27 3.42
CA GLY A 109 -15.01 2.73 2.90
C GLY A 109 -15.47 1.48 3.66
N SER A 110 -14.53 0.61 4.02
CA SER A 110 -14.83 -0.60 4.80
C SER A 110 -15.34 -0.30 6.21
N LEU A 111 -14.90 0.80 6.85
CA LEU A 111 -15.46 1.24 8.13
C LEU A 111 -16.95 1.57 8.03
N PHE A 112 -17.36 2.26 6.97
CA PHE A 112 -18.76 2.65 6.77
C PHE A 112 -19.61 1.49 6.28
N LEU A 113 -19.09 0.67 5.36
CA LEU A 113 -19.83 -0.43 4.74
C LEU A 113 -19.96 -1.65 5.66
N SER A 114 -19.09 -1.80 6.66
CA SER A 114 -19.20 -2.86 7.66
C SER A 114 -20.26 -2.60 8.73
N ALA A 115 -20.91 -1.42 8.76
CA ALA A 115 -21.89 -1.04 9.80
C ALA A 115 -22.93 -2.13 10.15
N PRO A 116 -23.55 -2.83 9.17
CA PRO A 116 -24.57 -3.84 9.49
C PRO A 116 -24.01 -5.16 10.06
N ALA A 117 -22.69 -5.34 10.05
CA ALA A 117 -22.02 -6.51 10.62
C ALA A 117 -21.65 -6.34 12.10
N TRP A 118 -21.87 -5.16 12.69
CA TRP A 118 -21.68 -4.90 14.11
C TRP A 118 -22.93 -5.26 14.91
N GLN A 119 -22.76 -5.65 16.18
CA GLN A 119 -23.87 -6.08 17.05
C GLN A 119 -24.89 -4.96 17.30
N ASP A 120 -24.43 -3.71 17.41
CA ASP A 120 -25.25 -2.54 17.68
C ASP A 120 -24.62 -1.26 17.14
N GLN A 121 -25.46 -0.23 16.96
CA GLN A 121 -25.05 1.06 16.38
C GLN A 121 -24.05 1.83 17.27
N TYR A 122 -24.13 1.66 18.60
CA TYR A 122 -23.21 2.33 19.52
C TYR A 122 -21.81 1.75 19.43
N ALA A 123 -21.65 0.41 19.40
CA ALA A 123 -20.34 -0.21 19.22
C ALA A 123 -19.70 0.18 17.88
N TRP A 124 -20.48 0.21 16.80
CA TRP A 124 -19.99 0.67 15.50
C TRP A 124 -19.51 2.13 15.54
N LEU A 125 -20.31 3.04 16.11
CA LEU A 125 -19.96 4.46 16.20
C LEU A 125 -18.71 4.69 17.06
N ALA A 126 -18.60 3.98 18.19
CA ALA A 126 -17.44 4.02 19.07
C ALA A 126 -16.17 3.52 18.36
N ALA A 127 -16.27 2.42 17.61
CA ALA A 127 -15.17 1.88 16.84
C ALA A 127 -14.71 2.83 15.72
N ILE A 128 -15.64 3.40 14.94
CA ILE A 128 -15.30 4.41 13.93
C ILE A 128 -14.61 5.61 14.57
N SER A 129 -15.16 6.13 15.67
CA SER A 129 -14.60 7.29 16.35
C SER A 129 -13.18 7.02 16.85
N GLY A 130 -12.95 5.85 17.45
CA GLY A 130 -11.63 5.41 17.90
C GLY A 130 -10.63 5.28 16.75
N LEU A 131 -10.99 4.54 15.71
CA LEU A 131 -10.14 4.30 14.54
C LEU A 131 -9.84 5.59 13.77
N ALA A 132 -10.81 6.49 13.63
CA ALA A 132 -10.62 7.80 13.00
C ALA A 132 -9.68 8.68 13.83
N LYS A 133 -9.85 8.73 15.16
CA LYS A 133 -8.97 9.47 16.06
C LYS A 133 -7.54 8.96 15.98
N ASP A 134 -7.37 7.64 16.00
CA ASP A 134 -6.06 7.00 15.85
C ASP A 134 -5.40 7.35 14.52
N LEU A 135 -6.13 7.31 13.40
CA LEU A 135 -5.60 7.66 12.09
C LEU A 135 -5.17 9.13 12.03
N ILE A 136 -6.01 10.05 12.50
CA ILE A 136 -5.74 11.50 12.49
C ILE A 136 -4.52 11.83 13.36
N SER A 137 -4.30 11.08 14.45
CA SER A 137 -3.14 11.27 15.33
C SER A 137 -1.80 10.84 14.72
N ARG A 138 -1.81 10.21 13.53
CA ARG A 138 -0.61 9.62 12.89
C ARG A 138 -0.31 10.22 11.52
N PRO A 139 -0.07 11.55 11.42
CA PRO A 139 0.21 12.21 10.14
C PRO A 139 1.49 11.70 9.47
N ILE A 140 2.48 11.26 10.27
CA ILE A 140 3.75 10.74 9.78
C ILE A 140 3.57 9.41 9.04
N ASP A 141 2.73 8.50 9.56
CA ASP A 141 2.40 7.24 8.87
C ASP A 141 1.70 7.50 7.54
N LEU A 142 0.73 8.41 7.53
CA LEU A 142 0.01 8.79 6.32
C LEU A 142 0.93 9.42 5.26
N ALA A 143 1.80 10.34 5.68
CA ALA A 143 2.78 10.96 4.80
C ALA A 143 3.73 9.91 4.22
N PHE A 144 4.18 8.96 5.04
CA PHE A 144 5.03 7.86 4.58
C PHE A 144 4.32 7.02 3.52
N ILE A 145 3.11 6.52 3.80
CA ILE A 145 2.36 5.63 2.91
C ILE A 145 2.13 6.27 1.54
N LEU A 146 1.83 7.57 1.50
CA LEU A 146 1.56 8.29 0.25
C LEU A 146 2.84 8.63 -0.53
N ILE A 147 3.92 8.99 0.16
CA ILE A 147 5.08 9.61 -0.49
C ILE A 147 6.21 8.59 -0.70
N VAL A 148 6.62 7.89 0.36
CA VAL A 148 7.89 7.15 0.36
C VAL A 148 7.87 5.94 -0.60
N PRO A 149 6.85 5.07 -0.62
CA PRO A 149 6.75 3.99 -1.60
C PRO A 149 6.71 4.49 -3.03
N ALA A 150 6.01 5.60 -3.28
CA ALA A 150 5.90 6.20 -4.60
C ALA A 150 7.24 6.77 -5.09
N LEU A 151 7.98 7.46 -4.21
CA LEU A 151 9.34 7.93 -4.50
C LEU A 151 10.29 6.77 -4.76
N LEU A 152 10.29 5.75 -3.89
CA LEU A 152 11.14 4.57 -4.05
C LEU A 152 10.85 3.85 -5.38
N SER A 153 9.58 3.68 -5.71
CA SER A 153 9.14 3.08 -6.98
C SER A 153 9.58 3.90 -8.18
N ALA A 154 9.42 5.22 -8.14
CA ALA A 154 9.86 6.12 -9.20
C ALA A 154 11.39 6.08 -9.38
N LEU A 155 12.17 6.15 -8.29
CA LEU A 155 13.63 6.08 -8.31
C LEU A 155 14.11 4.74 -8.89
N THR A 156 13.52 3.63 -8.44
CA THR A 156 13.83 2.30 -8.96
C THR A 156 13.53 2.23 -10.46
N GLY A 157 12.37 2.73 -10.88
CA GLY A 157 12.00 2.83 -12.29
C GLY A 157 12.99 3.66 -13.12
N GLN A 158 13.45 4.80 -12.59
CA GLN A 158 14.41 5.68 -13.25
C GLN A 158 15.78 5.00 -13.45
N ILE A 159 16.29 4.34 -12.42
CA ILE A 159 17.58 3.65 -12.46
C ILE A 159 17.54 2.56 -13.53
N LEU A 160 16.49 1.74 -13.55
CA LEU A 160 16.35 0.66 -14.52
C LEU A 160 16.11 1.16 -15.94
N GLU A 161 15.32 2.23 -16.11
CA GLU A 161 15.13 2.84 -17.43
C GLU A 161 16.46 3.37 -17.98
N THR A 162 17.26 4.02 -17.14
CA THR A 162 18.59 4.52 -17.52
C THR A 162 19.53 3.38 -17.91
N ILE A 163 19.57 2.29 -17.14
CA ILE A 163 20.40 1.12 -17.45
C ILE A 163 19.98 0.50 -18.79
N ARG A 164 18.68 0.42 -19.07
CA ARG A 164 18.16 -0.13 -20.31
C ARG A 164 18.46 0.74 -21.54
N GLN A 165 18.47 2.07 -21.37
CA GLN A 165 18.70 3.00 -22.48
C GLN A 165 20.18 3.17 -22.84
N LYS A 166 21.10 2.93 -21.90
CA LYS A 166 22.55 3.00 -22.13
C LYS A 166 23.04 2.20 -23.36
N PRO A 167 22.75 0.89 -23.49
CA PRO A 167 23.24 0.10 -24.63
C PRO A 167 22.67 0.56 -25.97
N ILE A 168 21.39 0.94 -26.01
CA ILE A 168 20.74 1.43 -27.23
C ILE A 168 21.39 2.74 -27.70
N ARG A 169 21.72 3.62 -26.77
CA ARG A 169 22.35 4.91 -27.07
C ARG A 169 23.81 4.74 -27.52
N GLU A 170 24.51 3.74 -27.01
CA GLU A 170 25.88 3.39 -27.44
C GLU A 170 25.87 2.81 -28.86
N GLU A 171 24.94 1.91 -29.19
CA GLU A 171 24.76 1.40 -30.57
C GLU A 171 24.41 2.53 -31.57
N GLU A 172 23.48 3.41 -31.24
CA GLU A 172 23.12 4.56 -32.09
C GLU A 172 24.30 5.53 -32.31
N LEU A 173 25.17 5.68 -31.31
CA LEU A 173 26.37 6.50 -31.40
C LEU A 173 27.41 5.82 -32.29
N GLU A 174 27.65 4.52 -32.13
CA GLU A 174 28.57 3.74 -32.96
C GLU A 174 28.15 3.75 -34.45
N GLU A 175 26.87 3.51 -34.75
CA GLU A 175 26.35 3.61 -36.12
C GLU A 175 26.61 4.99 -36.73
N ARG A 176 26.37 6.06 -35.97
CA ARG A 176 26.57 7.43 -36.44
C ARG A 176 28.06 7.75 -36.68
N TYR A 177 28.99 7.17 -35.92
CA TYR A 177 30.43 7.31 -36.15
C TYR A 177 30.94 6.49 -37.33
N THR A 178 30.31 5.37 -37.67
CA THR A 178 30.70 4.56 -38.86
C THR A 178 30.25 5.13 -40.20
N LEU A 179 29.29 6.07 -40.19
CA LEU A 179 28.74 6.70 -41.40
C LEU A 179 29.47 7.98 -41.84
N TYR A 180 30.49 8.43 -41.10
CA TYR A 180 31.35 9.58 -41.39
C TYR A 180 32.80 9.16 -41.57
#